data_AF-A0A963KTF3-F1
#
_entry.id   AF-A0A963KTF3-F1
#
_cell.length_a   1.000
_cell.length_b   1.000
_cell.length_c   1.000
_cell.angle_alpha   90.00
_cell.angle_beta   90.00
_cell.angle_gamma   90.00
#
_symmetry.space_group_name_H-M   'P 1'
#
loop_
_entity.id
_entity.type
_entity.pdbx_description
1 polymer ?
#
loop_
_entity_poly.entity_id
_entity_poly.type
_entity_poly.pdbx_seq_one_letter_code
_entity_poly.pdbx_strand_id
1 'polypeptide(L)'
;MSDIAQRSQSIVEDFINRQAANGTSGPSPEMNQLGAAFMELTARMMANPAEMMRAQFALWQDYMRLWQSTAQRMMGQEPEPVIAPERGDRRFKDPAWNDNLLFDFIKQSYLLSSRYVLDATSSEDHGLDRKTQQKVEFYTRQFVDALAPSNFVMTNPEVLRTTVESRGENLLKGLQNMLGDLEAGKGKLKISMTDMDAFEVGKNIATTPGKVVFQNELMQLLQYEPTTEQVQIRPLMIVPPWINKFYILDLQAKNSFIKFAVDQGFTVFVLSWVNPDEKLAHKSFEDYMFEGPLAALDAIEKATGQKDVTAIGYCLGGTLMAA
;
A
#
# COMPACT_ATOMS: atom_id res chain seq x y z
N MET A 1 21.89 -0.69 -25.00
CA MET A 1 21.24 0.63 -25.11
C MET A 1 20.22 0.68 -26.25
N SER A 2 20.47 0.05 -27.40
CA SER A 2 19.49 -0.08 -28.51
C SER A 2 18.17 -0.72 -28.09
N ASP A 3 18.23 -1.80 -27.30
CA ASP A 3 17.03 -2.57 -26.92
C ASP A 3 16.13 -1.80 -25.96
N ILE A 4 16.71 -1.02 -25.04
CA ILE A 4 15.96 -0.17 -24.11
C ILE A 4 15.27 0.95 -24.90
N ALA A 5 15.97 1.57 -25.86
CA ALA A 5 15.40 2.61 -26.69
C ALA A 5 14.21 2.10 -27.52
N GLN A 6 14.36 0.96 -28.21
CA GLN A 6 13.29 0.36 -29.00
C GLN A 6 12.10 -0.08 -28.14
N ARG A 7 12.36 -0.73 -27.00
CA ARG A 7 11.32 -1.19 -26.07
C ARG A 7 10.58 0.00 -25.44
N SER A 8 11.30 1.05 -25.04
CA SER A 8 10.70 2.28 -24.50
C SER A 8 9.79 2.97 -25.52
N GLN A 9 10.21 3.02 -26.80
CA GLN A 9 9.42 3.64 -27.85
C GLN A 9 8.11 2.88 -28.08
N SER A 10 8.17 1.55 -28.18
CA SER A 10 6.97 0.72 -28.36
C SER A 10 6.00 0.83 -27.19
N ILE A 11 6.48 0.82 -25.94
CA ILE A 11 5.62 0.94 -24.75
C ILE A 11 4.95 2.31 -24.69
N VAL A 12 5.69 3.38 -25.00
CA VAL A 12 5.17 4.75 -24.98
C VAL A 12 4.14 4.94 -26.10
N GLU A 13 4.40 4.41 -27.30
CA GLU A 13 3.43 4.41 -28.41
C GLU A 13 2.17 3.64 -28.04
N ASP A 14 2.29 2.45 -27.45
CA ASP A 14 1.16 1.65 -26.97
C ASP A 14 0.38 2.36 -25.85
N PHE A 15 1.08 3.03 -24.92
CA PHE A 15 0.48 3.82 -23.86
C PHE A 15 -0.34 4.97 -24.44
N ILE A 16 0.24 5.76 -25.35
CA ILE A 16 -0.42 6.90 -26.00
C ILE A 16 -1.63 6.43 -26.81
N ASN A 17 -1.45 5.39 -27.63
CA ASN A 17 -2.52 4.83 -28.47
C ASN A 17 -3.68 4.29 -27.63
N ARG A 18 -3.40 3.63 -26.50
CA ARG A 18 -4.44 3.13 -25.59
C ARG A 18 -5.09 4.21 -24.76
N GLN A 19 -4.36 5.25 -24.37
CA GLN A 19 -4.96 6.40 -23.70
C GLN A 19 -5.91 7.13 -24.65
N ALA A 20 -5.56 7.24 -25.93
CA ALA A 20 -6.44 7.75 -26.98
C ALA A 20 -7.64 6.83 -27.26
N ALA A 21 -7.45 5.51 -27.26
CA ALA A 21 -8.51 4.52 -27.55
C ALA A 21 -9.48 4.28 -26.37
N ASN A 22 -9.01 4.35 -25.12
CA ASN A 22 -9.81 4.03 -23.93
C ASN A 22 -10.73 5.15 -23.46
N GLY A 23 -10.80 6.30 -24.14
CA GLY A 23 -11.88 7.29 -23.98
C GLY A 23 -12.24 7.70 -22.54
N THR A 24 -11.32 7.56 -21.58
CA THR A 24 -11.52 7.98 -20.18
C THR A 24 -11.16 9.45 -20.07
N SER A 25 -11.69 10.25 -20.98
CA SER A 25 -11.47 11.69 -21.10
C SER A 25 -12.51 12.45 -20.28
N GLY A 26 -12.60 12.09 -19.00
CA GLY A 26 -13.39 12.82 -18.01
C GLY A 26 -12.81 12.59 -16.63
N PRO A 27 -12.66 13.62 -15.78
CA PRO A 27 -12.32 13.40 -14.39
C PRO A 27 -13.37 12.44 -13.79
N SER A 28 -12.93 11.51 -12.94
CA SER A 28 -13.86 10.63 -12.25
C SER A 28 -14.91 11.46 -11.49
N PRO A 29 -16.12 10.92 -11.20
CA PRO A 29 -17.10 11.61 -10.38
C PRO A 29 -16.52 12.15 -9.06
N GLU A 30 -15.56 11.42 -8.49
CA GLU A 30 -14.79 11.84 -7.32
C GLU A 30 -13.88 13.04 -7.59
N MET A 31 -13.17 13.07 -8.72
CA MET A 31 -12.35 14.23 -9.11
C MET A 31 -13.20 15.47 -9.39
N ASN A 32 -14.39 15.31 -9.98
CA ASN A 32 -15.30 16.45 -10.19
C ASN A 32 -15.81 17.01 -8.84
N GLN A 33 -16.18 16.13 -7.90
CA GLN A 33 -16.54 16.55 -6.54
C GLN A 33 -15.38 17.23 -5.82
N LEU A 34 -14.17 16.73 -6.01
CA LEU A 34 -12.97 17.33 -5.44
C LEU A 34 -12.72 18.73 -6.01
N GLY A 35 -12.82 18.90 -7.32
CA GLY A 35 -12.69 20.20 -7.97
C GLY A 35 -13.71 21.22 -7.45
N ALA A 36 -14.97 20.80 -7.26
CA ALA A 36 -15.99 21.63 -6.65
C ALA A 36 -15.64 22.03 -5.20
N ALA A 37 -15.14 21.10 -4.39
CA ALA A 37 -14.72 21.36 -3.02
C ALA A 37 -13.56 22.37 -2.94
N PHE A 38 -12.56 22.25 -3.81
CA PHE A 38 -11.46 23.22 -3.88
C PHE A 38 -11.91 24.60 -4.39
N MET A 39 -12.82 24.65 -5.35
CA MET A 39 -13.42 25.91 -5.82
C MET A 39 -14.21 26.59 -4.71
N GLU A 40 -15.00 25.84 -3.94
CA GLU A 40 -15.72 26.36 -2.78
C GLU A 40 -14.77 26.89 -1.71
N LEU A 41 -13.75 26.11 -1.34
CA LEU A 41 -12.70 26.57 -0.43
C LEU A 41 -12.08 27.88 -0.92
N THR A 42 -11.68 27.94 -2.20
CA THR A 42 -11.04 29.12 -2.78
C THR A 42 -11.98 30.34 -2.72
N ALA A 43 -13.26 30.17 -3.05
CA ALA A 43 -14.25 31.24 -2.98
C ALA A 43 -14.41 31.77 -1.55
N ARG A 44 -14.39 30.89 -0.54
CA ARG A 44 -14.50 31.26 0.87
C ARG A 44 -13.22 31.91 1.41
N MET A 45 -12.04 31.43 1.00
CA MET A 45 -10.76 32.07 1.29
C MET A 45 -10.71 33.50 0.72
N MET A 46 -11.20 33.70 -0.50
CA MET A 46 -11.29 35.05 -1.10
C MET A 46 -12.30 35.95 -0.39
N ALA A 47 -13.30 35.40 0.31
CA ALA A 47 -14.24 36.16 1.11
C ALA A 47 -13.62 36.67 2.42
N ASN A 48 -12.50 36.08 2.88
CA ASN A 48 -11.74 36.54 4.05
C ASN A 48 -10.29 36.94 3.69
N PRO A 49 -10.09 38.01 2.92
CA PRO A 49 -8.76 38.42 2.44
C PRO A 49 -7.81 38.82 3.59
N ALA A 50 -8.35 39.24 4.74
CA ALA A 50 -7.55 39.62 5.90
C ALA A 50 -6.81 38.42 6.51
N GLU A 51 -7.44 37.25 6.56
CA GLU A 51 -6.83 36.03 7.05
C GLU A 51 -5.73 35.53 6.11
N MET A 52 -5.99 35.55 4.79
CA MET A 52 -5.01 35.20 3.77
C MET A 52 -3.77 36.11 3.83
N MET A 53 -3.98 37.43 3.99
CA MET A 53 -2.88 38.39 4.14
C MET A 53 -2.06 38.14 5.42
N ARG A 54 -2.71 37.80 6.54
CA ARG A 54 -2.00 37.45 7.79
C ARG A 54 -1.17 36.17 7.61
N ALA A 55 -1.75 35.14 7.01
CA ALA A 55 -1.05 33.89 6.73
C ALA A 55 0.16 34.11 5.80
N GLN A 56 -0.01 34.91 4.75
CA GLN A 56 1.08 35.28 3.84
C GLN A 56 2.19 36.07 4.54
N PHE A 57 1.84 36.99 5.43
CA PHE A 57 2.82 37.74 6.22
C PHE A 57 3.58 36.83 7.20
N ALA A 58 2.89 35.89 7.85
CA ALA A 58 3.51 34.89 8.71
C ALA A 58 4.50 34.01 7.92
N LEU A 59 4.12 33.53 6.73
CA LEU A 59 5.01 32.79 5.84
C LEU A 59 6.25 33.62 5.46
N TRP A 60 6.06 34.90 5.12
CA TRP A 60 7.18 35.79 4.80
C TRP A 60 8.14 35.97 5.99
N GLN A 61 7.61 36.13 7.21
CA GLN A 61 8.42 36.18 8.42
C GLN A 61 9.20 34.89 8.65
N ASP A 62 8.58 33.73 8.46
CA ASP A 62 9.23 32.43 8.58
C ASP A 62 10.36 32.26 7.54
N TYR A 63 10.13 32.69 6.30
CA TYR A 63 11.18 32.72 5.28
C TYR A 63 12.33 33.66 5.65
N MET A 64 12.05 34.85 6.19
CA MET A 64 13.11 35.74 6.68
C MET A 64 13.93 35.09 7.80
N ARG A 65 13.29 34.36 8.73
CA ARG A 65 14.00 33.58 9.75
C ARG A 65 14.84 32.47 9.12
N LEU A 66 14.34 31.79 8.10
CA LEU A 66 15.09 30.77 7.36
C LEU A 66 16.34 31.36 6.68
N TRP A 67 16.21 32.52 6.02
CA TRP A 67 17.35 33.22 5.43
C TRP A 67 18.38 33.63 6.48
N GLN A 68 17.93 34.16 7.63
CA GLN A 68 18.80 34.52 8.75
C GLN A 68 19.54 33.30 9.33
N SER A 69 18.81 32.20 9.58
CA SER A 69 19.37 30.94 10.07
C SER A 69 20.40 30.37 9.07
N THR A 70 20.08 30.38 7.78
CA THR A 70 21.00 29.91 6.73
C THR A 70 22.27 30.77 6.66
N ALA A 71 22.14 32.10 6.76
CA ALA A 71 23.29 33.01 6.80
C ALA A 71 24.17 32.77 8.04
N GLN A 72 23.56 32.53 9.21
CA GLN A 72 24.28 32.16 10.43
C GLN A 72 25.04 30.85 10.25
N ARG A 73 24.43 29.83 9.63
CA ARG A 73 25.10 28.57 9.29
C ARG A 73 26.29 28.75 8.34
N MET A 74 26.15 29.62 7.33
CA MET A 74 27.28 29.96 6.45
C MET A 74 28.45 30.64 7.18
N MET A 75 28.18 31.34 8.28
CA MET A 75 29.19 31.91 9.17
C MET A 75 29.76 30.92 10.20
N GLY A 76 29.42 29.63 10.10
CA GLY A 76 29.89 28.57 10.99
C GLY A 76 29.15 28.47 12.32
N GLN A 77 27.97 29.09 12.44
CA GLN A 77 27.10 28.94 13.62
C GLN A 77 26.14 27.75 13.45
N GLU A 78 25.65 27.20 14.56
CA GLU A 78 24.64 26.13 14.57
C GLU A 78 23.33 26.63 15.19
N PRO A 79 22.55 27.47 14.48
CA PRO A 79 21.24 27.90 14.94
C PRO A 79 20.24 26.73 14.94
N GLU A 80 19.27 26.80 15.85
CA GLU A 80 18.12 25.90 15.87
C GLU A 80 17.34 25.96 14.53
N PRO A 81 16.84 24.82 14.01
CA PRO A 81 16.01 24.79 12.82
C PRO A 81 14.75 25.65 12.98
N VAL A 82 14.36 26.38 11.93
CA VAL A 82 13.13 27.21 11.93
C VAL A 82 11.88 26.33 11.99
N ILE A 83 11.96 25.14 11.40
CA ILE A 83 10.93 24.11 11.45
C ILE A 83 11.57 22.72 11.42
N ALA A 84 10.97 21.80 12.17
CA ALA A 84 11.36 20.39 12.18
C ALA A 84 10.30 19.53 11.46
N PRO A 85 10.70 18.43 10.81
CA PRO A 85 9.75 17.48 10.25
C PRO A 85 8.90 16.84 11.35
N GLU A 86 7.69 16.41 11.01
CA GLU A 86 6.81 15.71 11.95
C GLU A 86 7.46 14.43 12.49
N ARG A 87 7.10 14.05 13.72
CA ARG A 87 7.59 12.83 14.34
C ARG A 87 7.24 11.62 13.47
N GLY A 88 8.27 10.91 13.02
CA GLY A 88 8.12 9.70 12.20
C GLY A 88 8.23 9.94 10.69
N ASP A 89 8.37 11.19 10.23
CA ASP A 89 8.62 11.47 8.82
C ASP A 89 9.95 10.85 8.37
N ARG A 90 9.87 9.86 7.49
CA ARG A 90 11.03 9.10 7.02
C ARG A 90 11.73 9.75 5.83
N ARG A 91 11.15 10.78 5.21
CA ARG A 91 11.66 11.42 3.98
C ARG A 91 12.98 12.14 4.21
N PHE A 92 13.19 12.66 5.41
CA PHE A 92 14.35 13.48 5.76
C PHE A 92 15.35 12.76 6.68
N LYS A 93 15.46 11.43 6.56
CA LYS A 93 16.35 10.60 7.40
C LYS A 93 17.83 10.71 7.06
N ASP A 94 18.17 10.96 5.80
CA ASP A 94 19.56 11.08 5.37
C ASP A 94 20.24 12.28 6.07
N PRO A 95 21.43 12.12 6.68
CA PRO A 95 22.13 13.20 7.36
C PRO A 95 22.37 14.44 6.49
N ALA A 96 22.52 14.27 5.17
CA ALA A 96 22.73 15.37 4.24
C ALA A 96 21.58 16.40 4.26
N TRP A 97 20.36 16.00 4.66
CA TRP A 97 19.25 16.92 4.85
C TRP A 97 19.45 17.93 5.98
N ASN A 98 20.35 17.65 6.93
CA ASN A 98 20.70 18.56 8.02
C ASN A 98 22.10 19.14 7.82
N ASP A 99 23.07 18.32 7.43
CA ASP A 99 24.48 18.69 7.38
C ASP A 99 24.81 19.61 6.21
N ASN A 100 24.14 19.45 5.07
CA ASN A 100 24.38 20.25 3.89
C ASN A 100 23.47 21.48 3.86
N LEU A 101 24.07 22.67 3.73
CA LEU A 101 23.38 23.95 3.68
C LEU A 101 22.26 24.02 2.63
N LEU A 102 22.50 23.48 1.42
CA LEU A 102 21.53 23.54 0.32
C LEU A 102 20.33 22.63 0.60
N PHE A 103 20.58 21.37 0.99
CA PHE A 103 19.50 20.42 1.26
C PHE A 103 18.71 20.80 2.51
N ASP A 104 19.36 21.35 3.53
CA ASP A 104 18.68 21.88 4.71
C ASP A 104 17.77 23.06 4.36
N PHE A 105 18.24 24.02 3.54
CA PHE A 105 17.41 25.12 3.06
C PHE A 105 16.21 24.63 2.26
N ILE A 106 16.40 23.69 1.33
CA ILE A 106 15.32 23.09 0.54
C ILE A 106 14.30 22.39 1.45
N LYS A 107 14.77 21.57 2.41
CA LYS A 107 13.93 20.89 3.39
C LYS A 107 13.11 21.90 4.21
N GLN A 108 13.76 22.88 4.83
CA GLN A 108 13.08 23.85 5.67
C GLN A 108 12.09 24.71 4.87
N SER A 109 12.47 25.15 3.65
CA SER A 109 11.57 25.87 2.73
C SER A 109 10.33 25.04 2.38
N TYR A 110 10.52 23.74 2.09
CA TYR A 110 9.41 22.82 1.83
C TYR A 110 8.51 22.66 3.06
N LEU A 111 9.07 22.42 4.24
CA LEU A 111 8.29 22.24 5.48
C LEU A 111 7.49 23.50 5.83
N LEU A 112 8.07 24.70 5.66
CA LEU A 112 7.36 25.97 5.87
C LEU A 112 6.21 26.15 4.88
N SER A 113 6.45 25.90 3.59
CA SER A 113 5.42 25.98 2.55
C SER A 113 4.32 24.94 2.76
N SER A 114 4.70 23.72 3.13
CA SER A 114 3.79 22.61 3.45
C SER A 114 2.87 22.99 4.59
N ARG A 115 3.43 23.48 5.71
CA ARG A 115 2.65 23.94 6.87
C ARG A 115 1.69 25.06 6.46
N TYR A 116 2.17 26.06 5.73
CA TYR A 116 1.33 27.17 5.27
C TYR A 116 0.14 26.70 4.43
N VAL A 117 0.37 25.83 3.44
CA VAL A 117 -0.71 25.31 2.58
C VAL A 117 -1.70 24.49 3.39
N LEU A 118 -1.21 23.60 4.27
CA LEU A 118 -2.07 22.78 5.12
C LEU A 118 -2.90 23.64 6.07
N ASP A 119 -2.28 24.57 6.80
CA ASP A 119 -2.97 25.47 7.74
C ASP A 119 -4.01 26.33 7.02
N ALA A 120 -3.69 26.84 5.81
CA ALA A 120 -4.61 27.61 5.00
C ALA A 120 -5.84 26.80 4.58
N THR A 121 -5.70 25.49 4.34
CA THR A 121 -6.82 24.61 3.98
C THR A 121 -7.57 24.04 5.18
N SER A 122 -6.92 23.94 6.34
CA SER A 122 -7.45 23.29 7.54
C SER A 122 -8.22 24.22 8.48
N SER A 123 -8.37 25.51 8.14
CA SER A 123 -9.08 26.46 9.01
C SER A 123 -10.57 26.08 9.15
N GLU A 124 -11.04 25.91 10.39
CA GLU A 124 -12.47 25.67 10.69
C GLU A 124 -13.35 26.87 10.31
N ASP A 125 -12.73 28.05 10.17
CA ASP A 125 -13.38 29.33 9.85
C ASP A 125 -13.90 29.40 8.41
N HIS A 126 -13.48 28.46 7.54
CA HIS A 126 -14.02 28.35 6.19
C HIS A 126 -15.49 27.91 6.17
N GLY A 127 -16.06 27.39 7.27
CA GLY A 127 -17.48 27.03 7.37
C GLY A 127 -17.93 25.91 6.42
N LEU A 128 -17.00 25.13 5.89
CA LEU A 128 -17.28 23.98 5.03
C LEU A 128 -17.96 22.87 5.83
N ASP A 129 -18.76 22.03 5.16
CA ASP A 129 -19.25 20.83 5.83
C ASP A 129 -18.08 19.90 6.21
N ARG A 130 -18.23 19.17 7.32
CA ARG A 130 -17.15 18.33 7.87
C ARG A 130 -16.58 17.32 6.86
N LYS A 131 -17.43 16.76 6.00
CA LYS A 131 -17.01 15.73 5.03
C LYS A 131 -16.20 16.34 3.90
N THR A 132 -16.61 17.52 3.42
CA THR A 132 -15.89 18.29 2.42
C THR A 132 -14.56 18.80 2.96
N GLN A 133 -14.54 19.31 4.20
CA GLN A 133 -13.31 19.72 4.89
C GLN A 133 -12.29 18.58 4.96
N GLN A 134 -12.71 17.38 5.39
CA GLN A 134 -11.85 16.20 5.46
C GLN A 134 -11.30 15.78 4.09
N LYS A 135 -12.11 15.88 3.03
CA LYS A 135 -11.64 15.60 1.66
C LYS A 135 -10.58 16.61 1.23
N VAL A 136 -10.84 17.90 1.41
CA VAL A 136 -9.91 18.98 1.04
C VAL A 136 -8.58 18.81 1.77
N GLU A 137 -8.61 18.59 3.09
CA GLU A 137 -7.39 18.37 3.89
C GLU A 137 -6.63 17.14 3.41
N PHE A 138 -7.33 16.01 3.20
CA PHE A 138 -6.71 14.76 2.73
C PHE A 138 -6.00 14.95 1.40
N TYR A 139 -6.68 15.52 0.39
CA TYR A 139 -6.10 15.70 -0.94
C TYR A 139 -5.04 16.79 -0.98
N THR A 140 -5.16 17.84 -0.16
CA THR A 140 -4.11 18.86 -0.02
C THR A 140 -2.85 18.24 0.56
N ARG A 141 -2.98 17.39 1.60
CA ARG A 141 -1.84 16.64 2.15
C ARG A 141 -1.19 15.75 1.10
N GLN A 142 -1.97 14.99 0.33
CA GLN A 142 -1.43 14.17 -0.77
C GLN A 142 -0.68 15.01 -1.82
N PHE A 143 -1.21 16.18 -2.18
CA PHE A 143 -0.57 17.08 -3.14
C PHE A 143 0.76 17.64 -2.60
N VAL A 144 0.77 18.12 -1.37
CA VAL A 144 1.96 18.66 -0.72
C VAL A 144 3.01 17.56 -0.51
N ASP A 145 2.60 16.35 -0.14
CA ASP A 145 3.49 15.19 0.00
C ASP A 145 4.08 14.75 -1.34
N ALA A 146 3.33 14.83 -2.44
CA ALA A 146 3.82 14.55 -3.78
C ALA A 146 4.90 15.55 -4.22
N LEU A 147 4.82 16.81 -3.77
CA LEU A 147 5.81 17.85 -4.04
C LEU A 147 7.02 17.81 -3.08
N ALA A 148 7.13 16.82 -2.20
CA ALA A 148 8.27 16.70 -1.31
C ALA A 148 9.59 16.62 -2.10
N PRO A 149 10.65 17.34 -1.68
CA PRO A 149 11.92 17.35 -2.38
C PRO A 149 12.61 15.97 -2.40
N SER A 150 12.21 15.05 -1.52
CA SER A 150 12.64 13.65 -1.53
C SER A 150 12.17 12.89 -2.78
N ASN A 151 11.12 13.36 -3.46
CA ASN A 151 10.52 12.65 -4.60
C ASN A 151 11.22 12.96 -5.93
N PHE A 152 12.11 13.95 -5.98
CA PHE A 152 12.76 14.39 -7.21
C PHE A 152 14.26 14.12 -7.16
N VAL A 153 14.80 13.60 -8.27
CA VAL A 153 16.22 13.26 -8.44
C VAL A 153 17.13 14.45 -8.10
N MET A 154 16.77 15.66 -8.56
CA MET A 154 17.61 16.85 -8.42
C MET A 154 17.67 17.43 -7.01
N THR A 155 16.72 17.07 -6.14
CA THR A 155 16.61 17.62 -4.79
C THR A 155 16.79 16.56 -3.71
N ASN A 156 16.94 15.29 -4.07
CA ASN A 156 17.16 14.20 -3.14
C ASN A 156 18.67 13.86 -3.02
N PRO A 157 19.29 14.08 -1.84
CA PRO A 157 20.72 13.86 -1.65
C PRO A 157 21.15 12.41 -1.81
N GLU A 158 20.32 11.46 -1.37
CA GLU A 158 20.59 10.02 -1.46
C GLU A 158 20.60 9.57 -2.92
N VAL A 159 19.61 10.04 -3.71
CA VAL A 159 19.55 9.73 -5.14
C VAL A 159 20.71 10.37 -5.88
N LEU A 160 21.05 11.63 -5.62
CA LEU A 160 22.18 12.30 -6.27
C LEU A 160 23.50 11.58 -5.98
N ARG A 161 23.76 11.25 -4.71
CA ARG A 161 24.94 10.50 -4.29
C ARG A 161 25.02 9.14 -4.97
N THR A 162 23.92 8.37 -4.92
CA THR A 162 23.83 7.05 -5.58
C THR A 162 24.02 7.16 -7.09
N THR A 163 23.50 8.23 -7.72
CA THR A 163 23.65 8.47 -9.16
C THR A 163 25.11 8.71 -9.53
N VAL A 164 25.84 9.49 -8.74
CA VAL A 164 27.28 9.71 -8.95
C VAL A 164 28.07 8.41 -8.73
N GLU A 165 27.83 7.71 -7.61
CA GLU A 165 28.52 6.47 -7.25
C GLU A 165 28.30 5.35 -8.28
N SER A 166 27.06 5.19 -8.75
CA SER A 166 26.69 4.20 -9.77
C SER A 166 26.88 4.68 -11.21
N ARG A 167 27.40 5.90 -11.42
CA ARG A 167 27.55 6.53 -12.75
C ARG A 167 26.25 6.53 -13.56
N GLY A 168 25.11 6.72 -12.90
CA GLY A 168 23.78 6.77 -13.49
C GLY A 168 23.08 5.42 -13.68
N GLU A 169 23.70 4.31 -13.29
CA GLU A 169 23.11 2.97 -13.43
C GLU A 169 21.82 2.81 -12.61
N ASN A 170 21.72 3.47 -11.44
CA ASN A 170 20.49 3.48 -10.64
C ASN A 170 19.28 4.05 -11.39
N LEU A 171 19.47 5.12 -12.17
CA LEU A 171 18.40 5.74 -12.96
C LEU A 171 17.98 4.84 -14.13
N LEU A 172 18.94 4.18 -14.78
CA LEU A 172 18.65 3.21 -15.83
C LEU A 172 17.84 2.01 -15.30
N LYS A 173 18.21 1.48 -14.13
CA LYS A 173 17.45 0.41 -13.45
C LYS A 173 16.05 0.88 -13.07
N GLY A 174 15.92 2.09 -12.52
CA GLY A 174 14.61 2.68 -12.21
C GLY A 174 13.70 2.82 -13.43
N LEU A 175 14.26 3.26 -14.57
CA LEU A 175 13.52 3.33 -15.83
C LEU A 175 13.11 1.94 -16.33
N GLN A 176 13.99 0.93 -16.26
CA GLN A 176 13.66 -0.44 -16.63
C GLN A 176 12.50 -0.99 -15.78
N ASN A 177 12.50 -0.72 -14.47
CA ASN A 177 11.40 -1.12 -13.59
C ASN A 177 10.09 -0.42 -13.99
N MET A 178 10.12 0.90 -14.22
CA MET A 178 8.94 1.65 -14.66
C MET A 178 8.36 1.12 -15.98
N LEU A 179 9.22 0.79 -16.94
CA LEU A 179 8.80 0.21 -18.22
C LEU A 179 8.19 -1.18 -18.02
N GLY A 180 8.79 -2.02 -17.16
CA GLY A 180 8.24 -3.33 -16.81
C GLY A 180 6.85 -3.23 -16.15
N ASP A 181 6.67 -2.27 -15.24
CA ASP A 181 5.39 -2.01 -14.58
C ASP A 181 4.30 -1.53 -15.56
N LEU A 182 4.67 -0.73 -16.55
CA LEU A 182 3.77 -0.28 -17.63
C LEU A 182 3.37 -1.42 -18.56
N GLU A 183 4.32 -2.28 -18.94
CA GLU A 183 4.05 -3.49 -19.74
C GLU A 183 3.11 -4.44 -19.00
N ALA A 184 3.40 -4.72 -17.72
CA ALA A 184 2.61 -5.61 -16.88
C ALA A 184 1.17 -5.10 -16.68
N GLY A 185 0.99 -3.79 -16.55
CA GLY A 185 -0.31 -3.15 -16.47
C GLY A 185 -0.96 -2.84 -17.82
N LYS A 186 -0.39 -3.33 -18.93
CA LYS A 186 -0.93 -3.19 -20.30
C LYS A 186 -1.20 -1.73 -20.69
N GLY A 187 -0.31 -0.81 -20.29
CA GLY A 187 -0.43 0.64 -20.50
C GLY A 187 -1.05 1.40 -19.33
N LYS A 188 -1.32 0.75 -18.19
CA LYS A 188 -1.52 1.42 -16.90
C LYS A 188 -0.34 1.10 -16.02
N LEU A 189 0.15 2.07 -15.23
CA LEU A 189 1.26 1.81 -14.31
C LEU A 189 0.79 0.82 -13.23
N LYS A 190 1.22 -0.44 -13.34
CA LYS A 190 0.96 -1.47 -12.33
C LYS A 190 2.25 -1.69 -11.56
N ILE A 191 2.42 -0.90 -10.50
CA ILE A 191 3.62 -0.93 -9.66
C ILE A 191 3.79 -2.32 -9.07
N SER A 192 4.88 -2.99 -9.45
CA SER A 192 5.24 -4.28 -8.87
C SER A 192 5.75 -4.09 -7.43
N MET A 193 5.09 -4.73 -6.47
CA MET A 193 5.49 -4.69 -5.06
C MET A 193 6.44 -5.82 -4.69
N THR A 194 6.45 -6.90 -5.48
CA THR A 194 7.21 -8.12 -5.26
C THR A 194 7.54 -8.78 -6.60
N ASP A 195 8.65 -9.49 -6.67
CA ASP A 195 8.92 -10.37 -7.81
C ASP A 195 7.84 -11.47 -7.88
N MET A 196 7.05 -11.45 -8.96
CA MET A 196 5.94 -12.39 -9.16
C MET A 196 6.41 -13.76 -9.64
N ASP A 197 7.63 -13.85 -10.20
CA ASP A 197 8.22 -15.08 -10.70
C ASP A 197 9.08 -15.78 -9.63
N ALA A 198 9.40 -15.08 -8.55
CA ALA A 198 10.17 -15.64 -7.44
C ALA A 198 9.41 -16.72 -6.64
N PHE A 199 8.07 -16.81 -6.76
CA PHE A 199 7.23 -17.67 -5.92
C PHE A 199 6.36 -18.63 -6.74
N GLU A 200 6.49 -19.92 -6.45
CA GLU A 200 5.71 -20.99 -7.05
C GLU A 200 4.99 -21.79 -5.94
N VAL A 201 3.66 -21.78 -5.99
CA VAL A 201 2.79 -22.49 -5.05
C VAL A 201 3.04 -23.99 -5.15
N GLY A 202 3.28 -24.63 -4.00
CA GLY A 202 3.63 -26.04 -3.88
C GLY A 202 5.12 -26.36 -4.07
N LYS A 203 5.95 -25.39 -4.49
CA LYS A 203 7.42 -25.58 -4.61
C LYS A 203 8.20 -24.80 -3.57
N ASN A 204 7.90 -23.51 -3.40
CA ASN A 204 8.63 -22.64 -2.46
C ASN A 204 7.72 -21.82 -1.53
N ILE A 205 6.40 -21.85 -1.77
CA ILE A 205 5.36 -21.42 -0.84
C ILE A 205 4.27 -22.50 -0.77
N ALA A 206 3.51 -22.58 0.33
CA ALA A 206 2.49 -23.63 0.54
C ALA A 206 3.05 -25.05 0.43
N THR A 207 4.22 -25.28 1.03
CA THR A 207 4.96 -26.55 0.90
C THR A 207 4.76 -27.49 2.07
N THR A 208 3.85 -27.20 3.01
CA THR A 208 3.60 -28.10 4.15
C THR A 208 2.93 -29.37 3.62
N PRO A 209 3.50 -30.58 3.88
CA PRO A 209 2.96 -31.82 3.33
C PRO A 209 1.51 -32.06 3.78
N GLY A 210 0.66 -32.41 2.83
CA GLY A 210 -0.76 -32.63 3.06
C GLY A 210 -1.46 -33.17 1.83
N LYS A 211 -2.74 -33.49 1.98
CA LYS A 211 -3.58 -34.07 0.93
C LYS A 211 -5.00 -33.51 0.98
N VAL A 212 -5.65 -33.47 -0.18
CA VAL A 212 -7.09 -33.20 -0.27
C VAL A 212 -7.84 -34.44 0.24
N VAL A 213 -8.69 -34.27 1.26
CA VAL A 213 -9.49 -35.35 1.84
C VAL A 213 -10.98 -35.23 1.55
N PHE A 214 -11.44 -34.05 1.16
CA PHE A 214 -12.80 -33.80 0.72
C PHE A 214 -12.80 -32.66 -0.31
N GLN A 215 -13.76 -32.69 -1.24
CA GLN A 215 -13.93 -31.67 -2.25
C GLN A 215 -15.40 -31.56 -2.66
N ASN A 216 -15.87 -30.32 -2.84
CA ASN A 216 -17.14 -30.02 -3.48
C ASN A 216 -16.96 -28.86 -4.50
N GLU A 217 -18.06 -28.19 -4.87
CA GLU A 217 -18.02 -27.09 -5.84
C GLU A 217 -17.31 -25.84 -5.33
N LEU A 218 -17.34 -25.57 -4.02
CA LEU A 218 -16.80 -24.33 -3.42
C LEU A 218 -15.42 -24.50 -2.81
N MET A 219 -15.06 -25.68 -2.31
CA MET A 219 -13.82 -25.86 -1.59
C MET A 219 -13.21 -27.27 -1.69
N GLN A 220 -11.91 -27.32 -1.45
CA GLN A 220 -11.15 -28.52 -1.12
C GLN A 220 -10.78 -28.46 0.36
N LEU A 221 -11.02 -29.53 1.10
CA LEU A 221 -10.53 -29.68 2.46
C LEU A 221 -9.17 -30.36 2.44
N LEU A 222 -8.16 -29.65 2.91
CA LEU A 222 -6.78 -30.15 3.04
C LEU A 222 -6.59 -30.72 4.44
N GLN A 223 -6.02 -31.92 4.54
CA GLN A 223 -5.48 -32.48 5.78
C GLN A 223 -3.96 -32.52 5.68
N TYR A 224 -3.28 -31.93 6.64
CA TYR A 224 -1.81 -31.92 6.68
C TYR A 224 -1.25 -33.17 7.36
N GLU A 225 -0.07 -33.62 6.92
CA GLU A 225 0.59 -34.78 7.48
C GLU A 225 1.14 -34.47 8.88
N PRO A 226 0.88 -35.32 9.89
CA PRO A 226 1.38 -35.08 11.24
C PRO A 226 2.91 -35.20 11.28
N THR A 227 3.57 -34.28 12.01
CA THR A 227 5.02 -34.29 12.22
C THR A 227 5.43 -34.81 13.60
N THR A 228 4.46 -35.20 14.42
CA THR A 228 4.64 -35.74 15.78
C THR A 228 4.07 -37.16 15.91
N GLU A 229 4.58 -37.95 16.86
CA GLU A 229 4.08 -39.31 17.12
C GLU A 229 2.67 -39.33 17.73
N GLN A 230 2.35 -38.30 18.54
CA GLN A 230 1.05 -38.12 19.16
C GLN A 230 0.50 -36.75 18.79
N VAL A 231 -0.82 -36.68 18.61
CA VAL A 231 -1.55 -35.46 18.28
C VAL A 231 -2.69 -35.23 19.26
N GLN A 232 -3.14 -33.98 19.36
CA GLN A 232 -4.31 -33.60 20.14
C GLN A 232 -5.56 -34.36 19.64
N ILE A 233 -6.41 -34.76 20.59
CA ILE A 233 -7.66 -35.48 20.28
C ILE A 233 -8.57 -34.63 19.40
N ARG A 234 -8.71 -33.33 19.71
CA ARG A 234 -9.52 -32.40 18.93
C ARG A 234 -8.70 -31.84 17.76
N PRO A 235 -9.12 -32.06 16.50
CA PRO A 235 -8.42 -31.49 15.36
C PRO A 235 -8.61 -29.97 15.30
N LEU A 236 -7.69 -29.30 14.60
CA LEU A 236 -7.75 -27.88 14.29
C LEU A 236 -8.30 -27.67 12.88
N MET A 237 -9.43 -26.98 12.75
CA MET A 237 -10.01 -26.55 11.48
C MET A 237 -9.73 -25.06 11.26
N ILE A 238 -9.22 -24.71 10.08
CA ILE A 238 -8.94 -23.33 9.70
C ILE A 238 -9.81 -22.93 8.51
N VAL A 239 -10.57 -21.84 8.69
CA VAL A 239 -11.43 -21.22 7.68
C VAL A 239 -10.79 -19.90 7.22
N PRO A 240 -10.02 -19.90 6.11
CA PRO A 240 -9.41 -18.69 5.57
C PRO A 240 -10.43 -17.81 4.84
N PRO A 241 -10.10 -16.55 4.51
CA PRO A 241 -10.93 -15.74 3.62
C PRO A 241 -10.90 -16.31 2.19
N TRP A 242 -11.93 -16.03 1.40
CA TRP A 242 -11.97 -16.34 -0.04
C TRP A 242 -11.64 -15.15 -0.95
N ILE A 243 -11.40 -13.95 -0.37
CA ILE A 243 -10.88 -12.79 -1.11
C ILE A 243 -9.43 -13.04 -1.56
N ASN A 244 -8.62 -13.61 -0.65
CA ASN A 244 -7.25 -14.05 -0.91
C ASN A 244 -7.18 -15.58 -0.78
N LYS A 245 -6.05 -16.18 -1.13
CA LYS A 245 -5.87 -17.64 -1.05
C LYS A 245 -5.37 -18.08 0.34
N PHE A 246 -5.67 -19.33 0.70
CA PHE A 246 -5.40 -19.88 2.03
C PHE A 246 -3.92 -19.88 2.41
N TYR A 247 -3.01 -19.95 1.42
CA TYR A 247 -1.57 -20.06 1.64
C TYR A 247 -0.94 -18.83 2.29
N ILE A 248 -1.68 -17.75 2.55
CA ILE A 248 -1.21 -16.69 3.46
C ILE A 248 -0.88 -17.24 4.86
N LEU A 249 -1.52 -18.34 5.26
CA LEU A 249 -1.25 -19.07 6.51
C LEU A 249 -0.16 -20.14 6.36
N ASP A 250 0.32 -20.37 5.14
CA ASP A 250 1.30 -21.38 4.78
C ASP A 250 2.24 -20.85 3.69
N LEU A 251 2.97 -19.77 4.00
CA LEU A 251 3.93 -19.17 3.08
C LEU A 251 5.18 -20.06 2.98
N GLN A 252 6.28 -19.66 3.62
CA GLN A 252 7.49 -20.46 3.70
C GLN A 252 7.52 -21.22 5.04
N ALA A 253 8.32 -22.29 5.14
CA ALA A 253 8.41 -23.09 6.36
C ALA A 253 8.71 -22.27 7.63
N LYS A 254 9.50 -21.19 7.53
CA LYS A 254 9.86 -20.32 8.66
C LYS A 254 8.74 -19.39 9.14
N ASN A 255 7.72 -19.16 8.32
CA ASN A 255 6.60 -18.26 8.61
C ASN A 255 5.23 -18.88 8.26
N SER A 256 5.16 -20.22 8.27
CA SER A 256 3.94 -20.98 8.08
C SER A 256 3.27 -21.23 9.43
N PHE A 257 2.07 -20.69 9.61
CA PHE A 257 1.24 -20.99 10.77
C PHE A 257 0.74 -22.43 10.73
N ILE A 258 0.38 -22.94 9.54
CA ILE A 258 -0.06 -24.32 9.38
C ILE A 258 1.05 -25.29 9.83
N LYS A 259 2.28 -25.10 9.32
CA LYS A 259 3.41 -25.94 9.70
C LYS A 259 3.65 -25.88 11.22
N PHE A 260 3.63 -24.67 11.79
CA PHE A 260 3.78 -24.49 13.23
C PHE A 260 2.70 -25.27 14.01
N ALA A 261 1.43 -25.18 13.62
CA ALA A 261 0.34 -25.90 14.30
C ALA A 261 0.48 -27.42 14.20
N VAL A 262 0.88 -27.94 13.03
CA VAL A 262 1.19 -29.35 12.83
C VAL A 262 2.35 -29.78 13.75
N ASP A 263 3.43 -28.99 13.81
CA ASP A 263 4.59 -29.26 14.67
C ASP A 263 4.27 -29.18 16.18
N GLN A 264 3.23 -28.45 16.57
CA GLN A 264 2.70 -28.44 17.95
C GLN A 264 1.81 -29.66 18.26
N GLY A 265 1.66 -30.60 17.32
CA GLY A 265 0.89 -31.82 17.51
C GLY A 265 -0.62 -31.64 17.28
N PHE A 266 -1.07 -30.67 16.49
CA PHE A 266 -2.46 -30.63 16.03
C PHE A 266 -2.64 -31.43 14.74
N THR A 267 -3.74 -32.17 14.63
CA THR A 267 -4.23 -32.61 13.32
C THR A 267 -4.90 -31.41 12.65
N VAL A 268 -4.24 -30.84 11.63
CA VAL A 268 -4.69 -29.58 11.00
C VAL A 268 -5.46 -29.84 9.71
N PHE A 269 -6.63 -29.23 9.60
CA PHE A 269 -7.47 -29.18 8.42
C PHE A 269 -7.67 -27.74 7.95
N VAL A 270 -7.58 -27.48 6.65
CA VAL A 270 -7.76 -26.13 6.08
C VAL A 270 -8.69 -26.17 4.88
N LEU A 271 -9.63 -25.23 4.84
CA LEU A 271 -10.52 -25.03 3.69
C LEU A 271 -9.78 -24.23 2.61
N SER A 272 -9.58 -24.84 1.45
CA SER A 272 -9.05 -24.18 0.25
C SER A 272 -10.18 -23.84 -0.70
N TRP A 273 -10.59 -22.56 -0.71
CA TRP A 273 -11.66 -22.06 -1.56
C TRP A 273 -11.29 -22.04 -3.05
N VAL A 274 -12.25 -22.40 -3.89
CA VAL A 274 -12.17 -22.27 -5.35
C VAL A 274 -11.99 -20.79 -5.73
N ASN A 275 -11.44 -20.53 -6.93
CA ASN A 275 -11.56 -19.20 -7.53
C ASN A 275 -12.85 -19.18 -8.35
N PRO A 276 -13.93 -18.52 -7.90
CA PRO A 276 -15.23 -18.65 -8.56
C PRO A 276 -15.20 -18.02 -9.96
N ASP A 277 -15.85 -18.69 -10.91
CA ASP A 277 -16.14 -18.18 -12.24
C ASP A 277 -17.65 -17.93 -12.41
N GLU A 278 -18.09 -17.61 -13.62
CA GLU A 278 -19.50 -17.35 -13.95
C GLU A 278 -20.46 -18.48 -13.50
N LYS A 279 -19.96 -19.72 -13.39
CA LYS A 279 -20.80 -20.86 -12.99
C LYS A 279 -21.25 -20.76 -11.54
N LEU A 280 -20.46 -20.12 -10.68
CA LEU A 280 -20.74 -19.95 -9.25
C LEU A 280 -21.36 -18.58 -8.93
N ALA A 281 -21.71 -17.77 -9.93
CA ALA A 281 -22.26 -16.42 -9.74
C ALA A 281 -23.60 -16.38 -8.99
N HIS A 282 -24.32 -17.51 -8.95
CA HIS A 282 -25.59 -17.65 -8.24
C HIS A 282 -25.43 -18.02 -6.76
N LYS A 283 -24.21 -18.37 -6.30
CA LYS A 283 -23.95 -18.78 -4.91
C LYS A 283 -24.06 -17.57 -3.98
N SER A 284 -24.84 -17.75 -2.93
CA SER A 284 -25.07 -16.80 -1.84
C SER A 284 -24.09 -17.01 -0.69
N PHE A 285 -24.12 -16.11 0.30
CA PHE A 285 -23.34 -16.28 1.52
C PHE A 285 -23.73 -17.54 2.31
N GLU A 286 -25.01 -17.92 2.28
CA GLU A 286 -25.51 -19.14 2.92
C GLU A 286 -24.90 -20.40 2.27
N ASP A 287 -24.77 -20.42 0.95
CA ASP A 287 -24.13 -21.55 0.24
C ASP A 287 -22.67 -21.73 0.70
N TYR A 288 -21.93 -20.64 0.91
CA TYR A 288 -20.57 -20.71 1.47
C TYR A 288 -20.52 -21.23 2.91
N MET A 289 -21.57 -21.03 3.70
CA MET A 289 -21.67 -21.58 5.05
C MET A 289 -21.94 -23.08 5.04
N PHE A 290 -22.94 -23.51 4.26
CA PHE A 290 -23.34 -24.92 4.18
C PHE A 290 -22.30 -25.78 3.44
N GLU A 291 -21.85 -25.34 2.27
CA GLU A 291 -20.88 -26.08 1.46
C GLU A 291 -19.42 -25.80 1.89
N GLY A 292 -19.19 -24.87 2.82
CA GLY A 292 -17.86 -24.58 3.35
C GLY A 292 -17.64 -25.20 4.74
N PRO A 293 -17.70 -24.41 5.84
CA PRO A 293 -17.40 -24.90 7.18
C PRO A 293 -18.24 -26.10 7.62
N LEU A 294 -19.55 -26.12 7.33
CA LEU A 294 -20.41 -27.22 7.78
C LEU A 294 -20.09 -28.53 7.06
N ALA A 295 -19.94 -28.50 5.73
CA ALA A 295 -19.46 -29.65 4.97
C ALA A 295 -18.04 -30.10 5.40
N ALA A 296 -17.17 -29.16 5.78
CA ALA A 296 -15.84 -29.48 6.31
C ALA A 296 -15.93 -30.21 7.66
N LEU A 297 -16.80 -29.79 8.58
CA LEU A 297 -17.01 -30.47 9.86
C LEU A 297 -17.45 -31.93 9.65
N ASP A 298 -18.42 -32.18 8.77
CA ASP A 298 -18.87 -33.53 8.43
C ASP A 298 -17.74 -34.39 7.87
N ALA A 299 -16.89 -33.81 7.02
CA ALA A 299 -15.74 -34.50 6.45
C ALA A 299 -14.65 -34.79 7.50
N ILE A 300 -14.42 -33.86 8.44
CA ILE A 300 -13.47 -34.05 9.55
C ILE A 300 -13.95 -35.13 10.50
N GLU A 301 -15.24 -35.15 10.85
CA GLU A 301 -15.81 -36.20 11.69
C GLU A 301 -15.67 -37.57 11.01
N LYS A 302 -15.93 -37.67 9.70
CA LYS A 302 -15.72 -38.91 8.94
C LYS A 302 -14.24 -39.34 8.89
N ALA A 303 -13.32 -38.39 8.80
CA ALA A 303 -11.89 -38.68 8.69
C ALA A 303 -11.24 -39.05 10.03
N THR A 304 -11.73 -38.49 11.14
CA THR A 304 -11.06 -38.58 12.46
C THR A 304 -11.89 -39.29 13.54
N GLY A 305 -13.20 -39.42 13.33
CA GLY A 305 -14.17 -39.87 14.33
C GLY A 305 -14.48 -38.82 15.42
N GLN A 306 -13.95 -37.60 15.31
CA GLN A 306 -14.11 -36.54 16.31
C GLN A 306 -15.26 -35.60 15.93
N LYS A 307 -16.17 -35.37 16.89
CA LYS A 307 -17.32 -34.46 16.72
C LYS A 307 -17.00 -32.99 16.97
N ASP A 308 -16.05 -32.75 17.87
CA ASP A 308 -15.63 -31.40 18.24
C ASP A 308 -14.33 -31.04 17.54
N VAL A 309 -14.28 -29.84 16.97
CA VAL A 309 -13.04 -29.27 16.43
C VAL A 309 -12.66 -27.99 17.18
N THR A 310 -11.36 -27.69 17.22
CA THR A 310 -10.91 -26.32 17.48
C THR A 310 -10.98 -25.56 16.16
N ALA A 311 -11.66 -24.41 16.10
CA ALA A 311 -11.83 -23.67 14.85
C ALA A 311 -11.11 -22.31 14.90
N ILE A 312 -10.43 -21.96 13.81
CA ILE A 312 -9.84 -20.63 13.58
C ILE A 312 -10.42 -20.05 12.29
N GLY A 313 -11.03 -18.88 12.39
CA GLY A 313 -11.49 -18.11 11.23
C GLY A 313 -10.58 -16.91 11.00
N TYR A 314 -10.11 -16.73 9.76
CA TYR A 314 -9.24 -15.62 9.41
C TYR A 314 -9.95 -14.62 8.50
N CYS A 315 -9.91 -13.33 8.87
CA CYS A 315 -10.54 -12.24 8.13
C CYS A 315 -12.02 -12.56 7.84
N LEU A 316 -12.44 -12.56 6.57
CA LEU A 316 -13.81 -12.88 6.14
C LEU A 316 -14.24 -14.31 6.54
N GLY A 317 -13.30 -15.26 6.63
CA GLY A 317 -13.58 -16.60 7.15
C GLY A 317 -13.98 -16.57 8.64
N GLY A 318 -13.47 -15.61 9.41
CA GLY A 318 -13.92 -15.35 10.78
C GLY A 318 -15.35 -14.81 10.84
N THR A 319 -15.72 -13.92 9.93
CA THR A 319 -17.11 -13.46 9.80
C THR A 319 -18.04 -14.60 9.44
N LEU A 320 -17.64 -15.50 8.53
CA LEU A 320 -18.44 -16.67 8.16
C LEU A 320 -18.63 -17.65 9.33
N MET A 321 -17.63 -17.85 10.18
CA MET A 321 -17.77 -18.73 11.36
C MET A 321 -18.56 -18.09 12.51
N ALA A 322 -18.63 -16.76 12.57
CA ALA A 322 -19.31 -16.05 13.65
C ALA A 322 -20.81 -15.80 13.37
N ALA A 323 -21.22 -15.88 12.10
CA ALA A 323 -22.60 -15.80 11.66
C ALA A 323 -23.38 -17.07 12.03
#